data_AF-A0A2V2RPG5-F1
#
_entry.id   AF-A0A2V2RPG5-F1
#
_cell.length_a   1.000
_cell.length_b   1.000
_cell.length_c   1.000
_cell.angle_alpha   90.00
_cell.angle_beta   90.00
_cell.angle_gamma   90.00
#
_symmetry.space_group_name_H-M   'P 1'
#
loop_
_entity.id
_entity.type
_entity.pdbx_description
1 polymer ?
#
loop_
_entity_poly.entity_id
_entity_poly.type
_entity_poly.pdbx_seq_one_letter_code
_entity_poly.pdbx_strand_id
1 'polypeptide(L)'
;MEDDITLTASRRFVNVLELIPQVKMTQIVNIDGKLYPPEDARISVFDHGFLYGDSVYETMRTFQRQLFLIDRHMQRLQNSARML
;
A
#
# COMPACT_ATOMS: atom_id res chain seq x y z
N MET A 1 -24.62 50.45 -25.28
CA MET A 1 -25.25 50.33 -23.96
C MET A 1 -26.14 49.11 -24.08
N GLU A 2 -25.51 47.94 -24.12
CA GLU A 2 -25.26 47.09 -22.93
C GLU A 2 -26.59 46.47 -22.50
N ASP A 3 -26.83 45.17 -22.35
CA ASP A 3 -26.12 43.90 -22.53
C ASP A 3 -27.31 42.89 -22.56
N ASP A 4 -27.41 41.95 -23.50
CA ASP A 4 -26.91 40.58 -23.40
C ASP A 4 -26.97 39.94 -21.98
N ILE A 5 -27.06 38.61 -21.94
CA ILE A 5 -26.90 37.74 -20.76
C ILE A 5 -28.16 37.47 -19.89
N THR A 6 -29.11 36.65 -20.37
CA THR A 6 -29.68 35.60 -19.49
C THR A 6 -30.24 34.38 -20.25
N LEU A 7 -29.47 33.82 -21.20
CA LEU A 7 -29.76 32.48 -21.70
C LEU A 7 -28.48 31.75 -22.07
N THR A 8 -27.73 31.24 -21.08
CA THR A 8 -26.77 30.15 -21.33
C THR A 8 -26.59 29.28 -20.08
N ALA A 9 -27.20 28.10 -20.17
CA ALA A 9 -26.74 26.82 -19.65
C ALA A 9 -26.04 26.81 -18.27
N SER A 10 -26.75 26.30 -17.27
CA SER A 10 -26.17 25.64 -16.10
C SER A 10 -25.25 24.51 -16.56
N ARG A 11 -23.98 24.83 -16.78
CA ARG A 11 -22.93 23.86 -17.09
C ARG A 11 -22.55 23.22 -15.76
N ARG A 12 -23.17 22.07 -15.43
CA ARG A 12 -22.72 21.23 -14.32
C ARG A 12 -21.26 20.85 -14.60
N PHE A 13 -20.33 21.41 -13.84
CA PHE A 13 -18.96 20.96 -13.82
C PHE A 13 -18.95 19.54 -13.25
N VAL A 14 -18.72 18.56 -14.10
CA VAL A 14 -18.45 17.19 -13.66
C VAL A 14 -17.00 17.18 -13.19
N ASN A 15 -16.78 16.83 -11.93
CA ASN A 15 -15.43 16.73 -11.38
C ASN A 15 -14.72 15.54 -12.03
N VAL A 16 -13.71 15.83 -12.85
CA VAL A 16 -12.95 14.80 -13.58
C VAL A 16 -12.25 13.80 -12.63
N LEU A 17 -11.98 14.18 -11.38
CA LEU A 17 -11.43 13.25 -10.37
C LEU A 17 -12.40 12.10 -10.03
N GLU A 18 -13.71 12.27 -10.19
CA GLU A 18 -14.71 11.23 -9.90
C GLU A 18 -14.82 10.19 -11.02
N LEU A 19 -14.33 10.51 -12.23
CA LEU A 19 -14.32 9.60 -13.39
C LEU A 19 -13.08 8.71 -13.45
N ILE A 20 -12.09 8.95 -12.62
CA ILE A 20 -10.90 8.10 -12.55
C ILE A 20 -11.27 6.86 -11.72
N PRO A 21 -11.21 5.64 -12.28
CA PRO A 21 -11.42 4.44 -11.49
C PRO A 21 -10.41 4.42 -10.35
N GLN A 22 -10.92 4.59 -9.13
CA GLN A 22 -10.12 4.54 -7.93
C GLN A 22 -9.64 3.10 -7.79
N VAL A 23 -8.41 2.83 -8.22
CA VAL A 23 -7.77 1.53 -7.99
C VAL A 23 -7.55 1.43 -6.49
N LYS A 24 -8.50 0.80 -5.79
CA LYS A 24 -8.38 0.50 -4.37
C LYS A 24 -7.22 -0.49 -4.21
N MET A 25 -6.04 0.04 -3.93
CA MET A 25 -4.86 -0.75 -3.59
C MET A 25 -5.19 -1.54 -2.33
N THR A 26 -5.54 -2.81 -2.51
CA THR A 26 -5.86 -3.69 -1.39
C THR A 26 -4.54 -4.19 -0.82
N GLN A 27 -4.05 -3.50 0.21
CA GLN A 27 -2.96 -4.01 1.02
C GLN A 27 -3.46 -5.21 1.80
N ILE A 28 -2.59 -6.21 1.98
CA ILE A 28 -2.86 -7.40 2.76
C ILE A 28 -1.65 -7.63 3.66
N VAL A 29 -1.91 -7.93 4.93
CA VAL A 29 -0.89 -8.25 5.93
C VAL A 29 -1.01 -9.73 6.27
N ASN A 30 0.09 -10.46 6.22
CA ASN A 30 0.17 -11.83 6.70
C ASN A 30 0.77 -11.84 8.12
N ILE A 31 0.04 -12.39 9.08
CA ILE A 31 0.51 -12.62 10.46
C ILE A 31 0.20 -14.08 10.79
N ASP A 32 1.24 -14.86 11.13
CA ASP A 32 1.16 -16.29 11.46
C ASP A 32 0.38 -17.13 10.42
N GLY A 33 0.57 -16.84 9.14
CA GLY A 33 -0.07 -17.54 8.03
C GLY A 33 -1.51 -17.11 7.74
N LYS A 34 -2.07 -16.16 8.49
CA LYS A 34 -3.41 -15.60 8.29
C LYS A 34 -3.33 -14.24 7.62
N LEU A 35 -4.23 -14.00 6.66
CA LEU A 35 -4.30 -12.76 5.91
C LEU A 35 -5.32 -11.82 6.53
N TYR A 36 -4.91 -10.57 6.74
CA TYR A 36 -5.73 -9.50 7.30
C TYR A 36 -5.70 -8.26 6.40
N PRO A 37 -6.79 -7.49 6.33
CA PRO A 37 -6.68 -6.11 5.89
C PRO A 37 -5.86 -5.30 6.93
N PRO A 38 -5.16 -4.22 6.52
CA PRO A 38 -4.27 -3.48 7.42
C PRO A 38 -4.97 -2.97 8.68
N GLU A 39 -6.23 -2.53 8.55
CA GLU A 39 -7.05 -2.04 9.65
C GLU A 39 -7.31 -3.10 10.73
N ASP A 40 -7.20 -4.40 10.42
CA ASP A 40 -7.43 -5.51 11.35
C ASP A 40 -6.13 -6.22 11.76
N ALA A 41 -5.01 -5.94 11.09
CA ALA A 41 -3.72 -6.52 11.40
C ALA A 41 -3.22 -6.04 12.79
N ARG A 42 -2.89 -6.97 13.69
CA ARG A 42 -2.44 -6.66 15.06
C ARG A 42 -1.27 -7.57 15.45
N ILE A 43 -0.25 -6.97 16.06
CA ILE A 43 0.81 -7.67 16.79
C ILE A 43 0.68 -7.36 18.28
N SER A 44 1.28 -8.20 19.12
CA SER A 44 1.35 -7.93 20.57
C SER A 44 2.17 -6.68 20.84
N VAL A 45 1.74 -5.87 21.82
CA VAL A 45 2.58 -4.77 22.35
C VAL A 45 3.83 -5.29 23.07
N PHE A 46 3.87 -6.58 23.41
CA PHE A 46 5.03 -7.26 23.99
C PHE A 46 5.90 -7.99 22.97
N ASP A 47 5.63 -7.80 21.67
CA ASP A 47 6.48 -8.35 20.61
C ASP A 47 7.92 -7.82 20.76
N HIS A 48 8.92 -8.71 20.70
CA HIS A 48 10.31 -8.36 20.94
C HIS A 48 10.87 -7.46 19.82
N GLY A 49 10.39 -7.65 18.59
CA GLY A 49 10.66 -6.78 17.45
C GLY A 49 10.11 -5.37 17.67
N PHE A 50 8.94 -5.24 18.31
CA PHE A 50 8.38 -3.93 18.68
C PHE A 50 9.09 -3.29 19.88
N LEU A 51 9.32 -4.04 20.96
CA LEU A 51 9.85 -3.52 22.21
C LEU A 51 11.35 -3.18 22.15
N TYR A 52 12.14 -4.01 21.49
CA TYR A 52 13.60 -3.92 21.52
C TYR A 52 14.22 -3.76 20.13
N GLY A 53 13.40 -3.72 19.08
CA GLY A 53 13.90 -3.66 17.70
C GLY A 53 14.56 -4.96 17.25
N ASP A 54 14.30 -6.07 17.94
CA ASP A 54 14.85 -7.38 17.61
C ASP A 54 14.09 -8.03 16.46
N SER A 55 14.25 -7.45 15.28
CA SER A 55 13.63 -7.91 14.05
C SER A 55 14.46 -7.50 12.84
N VAL A 56 14.32 -8.24 11.76
CA VAL A 56 14.88 -7.90 10.45
C VAL A 56 13.75 -7.74 9.44
N TYR A 57 13.95 -6.85 8.46
CA TYR A 57 12.99 -6.63 7.40
C TYR A 57 13.65 -6.69 6.03
N GLU A 58 12.83 -6.92 5.01
CA GLU A 58 13.23 -6.90 3.61
C GLU A 58 12.11 -6.25 2.79
N THR A 59 12.45 -5.59 1.68
CA THR A 59 11.48 -5.02 0.76
C THR A 59 11.68 -5.62 -0.62
N MET A 60 10.58 -6.03 -1.25
CA MET A 60 10.60 -6.66 -2.58
C MET A 60 9.61 -5.96 -3.49
N ARG A 61 9.86 -6.07 -4.80
CA ARG A 61 8.98 -5.49 -5.82
C ARG A 61 8.69 -6.50 -6.90
N THR A 62 7.47 -6.41 -7.42
CA THR A 62 7.09 -7.13 -8.63
C THR A 62 7.12 -6.20 -9.84
N PHE A 63 7.63 -6.70 -10.97
CA PHE A 63 7.45 -6.09 -12.28
C PHE A 63 6.65 -7.06 -13.14
N GLN A 64 5.57 -6.58 -13.77
CA GLN A 64 4.71 -7.43 -14.61
C GLN A 64 4.28 -8.75 -13.93
N ARG A 65 3.90 -8.68 -12.64
CA ARG A 65 3.50 -9.83 -11.81
C ARG A 65 4.63 -10.85 -11.52
N GLN A 66 5.89 -10.52 -11.80
CA GLN A 66 7.05 -11.34 -11.45
C GLN A 66 7.85 -10.69 -10.34
N LEU A 67 8.26 -11.47 -9.34
CA LEU A 67 9.13 -11.01 -8.26
C LEU A 67 10.53 -10.71 -8.80
N PHE A 68 11.06 -9.54 -8.48
CA PHE A 68 12.39 -9.13 -8.89
C PHE A 68 13.44 -9.74 -7.95
N LEU A 69 14.38 -10.53 -8.51
CA LEU A 69 15.54 -11.07 -7.80
C LEU A 69 15.22 -11.76 -6.45
N ILE A 70 14.13 -12.53 -6.40
CA ILE A 70 13.62 -13.16 -5.17
C ILE A 70 14.70 -13.90 -4.37
N ASP A 71 15.54 -14.69 -5.03
CA ASP A 71 16.58 -15.47 -4.34
C ASP A 71 17.58 -14.58 -3.61
N ARG A 72 17.92 -13.41 -4.19
CA ARG A 72 18.86 -12.46 -3.56
C ARG A 72 18.24 -11.77 -2.35
N HIS A 73 16.96 -11.39 -2.42
CA HIS A 73 16.24 -10.82 -1.29
C HIS A 73 16.08 -11.84 -0.15
N MET A 74 15.72 -13.09 -0.48
CA MET A 74 15.60 -14.15 0.52
C MET A 74 16.94 -14.48 1.19
N GLN A 75 18.02 -14.55 0.40
CA GLN A 75 19.35 -14.76 0.95
C GLN A 75 19.76 -13.62 1.90
N ARG A 76 19.49 -12.36 1.52
CA ARG A 76 19.78 -11.22 2.40
C ARG A 76 18.98 -11.27 3.70
N LEU A 77 17.67 -11.52 3.62
CA LEU A 77 16.82 -11.65 4.81
C LEU A 77 17.31 -12.75 5.75
N GLN A 78 17.64 -13.93 5.21
CA GLN A 78 18.17 -15.06 6.01
C GLN A 78 19.54 -14.76 6.61
N ASN A 79 20.41 -14.02 5.89
CA ASN A 79 21.70 -13.60 6.42
C ASN A 79 21.52 -12.63 7.59
N SER A 80 20.64 -11.63 7.44
CA SER A 80 20.33 -10.68 8.51
C SER A 80 19.74 -11.37 9.73
N ALA A 81 18.79 -12.30 9.55
CA ALA A 81 18.18 -13.05 10.64
C ALA A 81 19.19 -13.92 11.42
N ARG A 82 20.28 -14.38 10.76
CA ARG A 82 21.35 -15.15 11.41
C ARG A 82 22.36 -14.30 12.19
N MET A 83 22.28 -12.97 12.05
CA MET A 83 23.16 -12.02 12.72
C MET A 83 22.54 -11.41 13.98
N LEU A 84 21.24 -11.60 14.18
CA LEU A 84 20.55 -11.39 15.44
C LEU A 84 20.78 -12.59 16.36
#